data_AF-A0A6A4IHC1-F1
#
_entry.id   AF-A0A6A4IHC1-F1
#
_cell.length_a   1.000
_cell.length_b   1.000
_cell.length_c   1.000
_cell.angle_alpha   90.00
_cell.angle_beta   90.00
_cell.angle_gamma   90.00
#
_symmetry.space_group_name_H-M   'P 1'
#
loop_
_entity.id
_entity.type
_entity.pdbx_description
1 polymer ?
#
loop_
_entity_poly.entity_id
_entity_poly.type
_entity_poly.pdbx_seq_one_letter_code
_entity_poly.pdbx_strand_id
1 'polypeptide(L)' 'FLFAGGTTNKLLTAEHREEIKKSGRALLAGFVPQQAVLKHEAIGWYLCHAGSNSISEAFLNEVPMVLWPYSIDQPLIA' A
#
# COMPACT_ATOMS: atom_id res chain seq x y z
N PHE A 1 5.38 -3.31 -8.11
CA PHE A 1 4.98 -2.57 -6.90
C PHE A 1 3.70 -1.80 -7.14
N LEU A 2 2.77 -1.82 -6.21
CA LEU A 2 1.57 -0.99 -6.26
C LEU A 2 1.65 0.03 -5.12
N PHE A 3 1.72 1.31 -5.46
CA PHE A 3 1.71 2.40 -4.48
C PHE A 3 0.33 3.05 -4.48
N ALA A 4 -0.46 2.72 -3.46
CA ALA A 4 -1.79 3.28 -3.25
C ALA A 4 -1.73 4.34 -2.14
N GLY A 5 -2.03 5.60 -2.47
CA GLY A 5 -2.02 6.68 -1.49
C GLY A 5 -2.30 8.03 -2.11
N GLY A 6 -3.46 8.61 -1.80
CA GLY A 6 -3.92 9.88 -2.38
C GLY A 6 -2.94 11.03 -2.19
N THR A 7 -2.46 11.23 -0.96
CA THR A 7 -1.52 12.32 -0.63
C THR A 7 -0.09 11.98 -1.02
N THR A 8 0.34 10.73 -0.84
CA THR A 8 1.71 10.28 -1.16
C THR A 8 2.02 10.47 -2.64
N ASN A 9 1.04 10.19 -3.51
CA ASN A 9 1.20 10.45 -4.92
C ASN A 9 1.48 11.92 -5.20
N LYS A 10 0.92 12.89 -4.45
CA LYS A 10 1.16 14.33 -4.68
C LYS A 10 2.59 14.77 -4.40
N LEU A 11 3.37 14.00 -3.62
CA LEU A 11 4.77 14.30 -3.32
C LEU A 11 5.71 13.99 -4.49
N LEU A 12 5.25 13.22 -5.49
CA LEU A 12 6.04 12.87 -6.66
C LEU A 12 5.99 13.97 -7.72
N THR A 13 7.17 14.40 -8.18
CA THR A 13 7.34 15.29 -9.35
C THR A 13 6.85 14.61 -10.64
N ALA A 14 6.65 15.38 -11.69
CA ALA A 14 6.28 14.84 -13.01
C ALA A 14 7.36 13.89 -13.56
N GLU A 15 8.64 14.20 -13.32
CA GLU A 15 9.77 13.37 -13.70
C GLU A 15 9.73 11.99 -13.02
N HIS A 16 9.57 11.95 -11.69
CA HIS A 16 9.45 10.69 -10.95
C HIS A 16 8.32 9.80 -11.49
N ARG A 17 7.17 10.38 -11.85
CA ARG A 17 6.03 9.62 -12.40
C ARG A 17 6.33 9.04 -13.77
N GLU A 18 7.00 9.81 -14.62
CA GLU A 18 7.37 9.35 -15.95
C GLU A 18 8.42 8.24 -15.90
N GLU A 19 9.40 8.35 -14.99
CA GLU A 19 10.37 7.28 -14.72
C GLU A 19 9.69 6.00 -14.23
N ILE A 20 8.76 6.11 -13.27
CA ILE A 20 7.98 4.97 -12.77
C ILE A 20 7.19 4.33 -13.91
N LYS A 21 6.52 5.12 -14.75
CA LYS A 21 5.74 4.63 -15.89
C LYS A 21 6.62 3.91 -16.92
N LYS A 22 7.77 4.51 -17.29
CA LYS A 22 8.75 3.90 -18.21
C LYS A 22 9.36 2.62 -17.65
N SER A 23 9.49 2.50 -16.33
CA SER A 23 10.07 1.31 -15.71
C SER A 23 9.23 0.04 -15.94
N GLY A 24 7.91 0.17 -16.10
CA GLY A 24 6.98 -0.97 -16.17
C GLY A 24 6.92 -1.82 -14.89
N ARG A 25 7.55 -1.38 -13.79
CA ARG A 25 7.71 -2.16 -12.55
C ARG A 25 6.78 -1.71 -11.43
N ALA A 26 6.13 -0.55 -11.58
CA ALA A 26 5.26 -0.02 -10.56
C ALA A 26 4.02 0.69 -11.10
N LEU A 27 2.96 0.65 -10.30
CA LEU A 27 1.69 1.33 -10.53
C LEU A 27 1.45 2.34 -9.41
N LEU A 28 0.97 3.53 -9.77
CA LEU A 28 0.58 4.58 -8.83
C LEU A 28 -0.94 4.73 -8.87
N ALA A 29 -1.59 4.66 -7.71
CA ALA A 29 -3.03 4.79 -7.58
C ALA A 29 -3.42 5.70 -6.41
N GLY A 30 -4.42 6.56 -6.59
CA GLY A 30 -4.94 7.38 -5.48
C GLY A 30 -5.73 6.56 -4.46
N PHE A 31 -6.50 5.60 -4.96
CA PHE A 31 -7.28 4.63 -4.20
C PHE A 31 -7.25 3.30 -4.94
N VAL A 32 -7.34 2.20 -4.19
CA VAL A 32 -7.47 0.85 -4.74
C VAL A 32 -8.53 0.10 -3.94
N PRO A 33 -9.24 -0.87 -4.55
CA PRO A 33 -10.06 -1.81 -3.79
C PRO A 33 -9.14 -2.74 -2.98
N GLN A 34 -8.72 -2.29 -1.79
CA GLN A 34 -7.64 -2.91 -1.01
C GLN A 34 -7.85 -4.41 -0.76
N GLN A 35 -9.05 -4.84 -0.40
CA GLN A 35 -9.36 -6.27 -0.20
C GLN A 35 -9.13 -7.10 -1.46
N ALA A 36 -9.53 -6.59 -2.64
CA ALA A 36 -9.30 -7.28 -3.90
C ALA A 36 -7.81 -7.32 -4.27
N VAL A 37 -7.07 -6.25 -3.94
CA VAL A 37 -5.61 -6.22 -4.11
C VAL A 37 -4.96 -7.26 -3.21
N LEU A 38 -5.26 -7.29 -1.92
CA LEU A 38 -4.65 -8.23 -0.97
C LEU A 38 -4.95 -9.69 -1.31
N LYS A 39 -6.09 -9.99 -1.95
CA LYS A 39 -6.44 -11.32 -2.43
C LYS A 39 -5.67 -11.74 -3.71
N HIS A 40 -5.06 -10.80 -4.42
CA HIS A 40 -4.47 -11.06 -5.72
C HIS A 40 -3.13 -11.80 -5.57
N GLU A 41 -2.93 -12.90 -6.30
CA GLU A 41 -1.75 -13.79 -6.19
C GLU A 41 -0.40 -13.08 -6.40
N ALA A 42 -0.39 -11.99 -7.17
CA ALA A 42 0.82 -11.17 -7.36
C ALA A 42 1.25 -10.37 -6.11
N ILE A 43 0.41 -10.27 -5.08
CA ILE A 43 0.76 -9.60 -3.83
C ILE A 43 1.49 -10.58 -2.92
N GLY A 44 2.79 -10.36 -2.77
CA GLY A 44 3.57 -11.09 -1.79
C GLY A 44 3.57 -10.44 -0.40
N TRP A 45 3.62 -9.11 -0.33
CA TRP A 45 3.91 -8.36 0.90
C TRP A 45 3.12 -7.05 0.91
N TYR A 46 2.72 -6.58 2.09
CA TYR A 46 1.94 -5.36 2.28
C TYR A 46 2.60 -4.39 3.27
N LEU A 47 3.03 -3.22 2.77
CA LEU A 47 3.46 -2.12 3.63
C LEU A 47 2.24 -1.29 4.02
N CYS A 48 1.92 -1.22 5.31
CA CYS A 48 0.71 -0.56 5.78
C CYS A 48 0.94 0.23 7.07
N HIS A 49 0.03 1.18 7.34
CA HIS A 49 0.10 1.99 8.55
C HIS A 49 -0.37 1.27 9.80
N ALA A 50 -0.55 -0.06 9.79
CA ALA A 50 -1.06 -0.84 10.93
C ALA A 50 -2.43 -0.40 11.49
N GLY A 51 -3.34 0.08 10.62
CA GLY A 51 -4.70 0.40 11.07
C GLY A 51 -5.50 -0.87 11.26
N SER A 52 -6.32 -0.95 12.31
CA SER A 52 -7.07 -2.16 12.69
C SER A 52 -7.77 -2.87 11.53
N ASN A 53 -8.45 -2.13 10.65
CA ASN A 53 -9.09 -2.70 9.45
C ASN A 53 -8.07 -3.27 8.45
N SER A 54 -6.99 -2.53 8.16
CA SER A 54 -5.96 -2.96 7.21
C SER A 54 -5.21 -4.20 7.69
N ILE A 55 -4.95 -4.30 9.00
CA ILE A 55 -4.37 -5.49 9.62
C ILE A 55 -5.31 -6.69 9.49
N SER A 56 -6.60 -6.49 9.79
CA SER A 56 -7.61 -7.55 9.68
C SER A 56 -7.72 -8.09 8.25
N GLU A 57 -7.75 -7.20 7.25
CA GLU A 57 -7.80 -7.58 5.84
C GLU A 57 -6.56 -8.34 5.39
N ALA A 58 -5.37 -7.94 5.83
CA ALA A 58 -4.12 -8.61 5.48
C ALA A 58 -4.01 -9.99 6.13
N PHE A 59 -4.41 -10.13 7.40
CA PHE A 59 -4.48 -11.44 8.07
C PHE A 59 -5.44 -12.40 7.36
N LEU A 60 -6.63 -11.93 6.98
CA LEU A 60 -7.63 -12.74 6.26
C LEU A 60 -7.15 -13.21 4.88
N ASN A 61 -6.21 -12.50 4.28
CA ASN A 61 -5.61 -12.86 2.99
C ASN A 61 -4.20 -13.46 3.13
N GLU A 62 -3.75 -13.73 4.36
CA GLU A 62 -2.46 -14.35 4.65
C GLU A 62 -1.26 -13.58 4.05
N VAL A 63 -1.36 -12.25 3.96
CA VAL A 63 -0.32 -11.40 3.36
C VAL A 63 0.65 -10.92 4.45
N PRO A 64 1.95 -11.26 4.36
CA PRO A 64 2.98 -10.70 5.22
C PRO A 64 2.99 -9.17 5.21
N MET A 65 3.12 -8.56 6.38
CA MET A 65 3.04 -7.11 6.54
C MET A 65 4.37 -6.51 6.99
N VAL A 66 4.67 -5.32 6.47
CA VAL A 66 5.64 -4.39 7.05
C VAL A 66 4.82 -3.24 7.63
N LEU A 67 5.01 -2.95 8.92
CA LEU A 67 4.17 -2.00 9.65
C LEU A 67 4.89 -0.66 9.76
N TRP A 68 4.22 0.41 9.31
CA TRP A 68 4.73 1.78 9.37
C TRP A 68 3.65 2.71 9.96
N PRO A 69 3.43 2.66 11.28
CA PRO A 69 2.35 3.38 11.93
C PRO A 69 2.49 4.90 11.82
N TYR A 70 1.36 5.61 11.82
CA TYR A 70 1.30 7.07 11.74
C TYR A 70 0.51 7.70 12.91
N SER A 71 -0.71 7.25 13.21
CA SER A 71 -1.56 7.89 14.23
C SER A 71 -2.65 6.99 14.83
N ILE A 72 -3.33 7.50 15.88
CA ILE A 72 -4.49 6.87 16.55
C ILE A 72 -4.16 5.50 17.14
N ASP A 73 -4.71 4.42 16.58
CA ASP A 73 -4.58 3.03 17.02
C ASP A 73 -3.30 2.38 16.47
N GLN A 74 -2.75 2.96 15.41
CA GLN A 74 -1.68 2.36 14.60
C GLN A 74 -0.40 2.04 15.39
N PRO A 75 0.14 2.92 16.26
CA PRO A 75 1.36 2.59 17.01
C PRO A 75 1.15 1.54 18.10
N LEU A 76 -0.10 1.32 18.55
CA LEU A 76 -0.43 0.27 19.51
C LEU A 76 -0.58 -1.09 18.84
N ILE A 77 -1.03 -1.10 17.58
CA ILE A 77 -1.26 -2.31 16.79
C ILE A 77 0.03 -2.81 16.13
N ALA A 78 0.93 -1.89 15.72
CA ALA A 78 2.20 -2.20 15.07
C ALA A 78 3.19 -2.93 15.99
#